data_AF-A0A0A7G339-F1
#
_entry.id   AF-A0A0A7G339-F1
#
_cell.length_a   1.000
_cell.length_b   1.000
_cell.length_c   1.000
_cell.angle_alpha   90.00
_cell.angle_beta   90.00
_cell.angle_gamma   90.00
#
_symmetry.space_group_name_H-M   'P 1'
#
loop_
_entity.id
_entity.type
_entity.pdbx_description
1 polymer ?
#
loop_
_entity_poly.entity_id
_entity_poly.type
_entity_poly.pdbx_seq_one_letter_code
_entity_poly.pdbx_strand_id
1 'polypeptide(L)' 'MEKEFEFIGVPSGDHEAFCWDVTREVFIKIKQTLPRKYDESYFNKGLYRLYPEDLYKGKGKCKTTIKIIK' A
#
# COMPACT_ATOMS: atom_id res chain seq x y z
N MET A 1 -8.42 15.30 -11.24
CA MET A 1 -9.17 14.04 -11.38
C MET A 1 -9.05 13.31 -10.06
N GLU A 2 -10.16 13.10 -9.39
CA GLU A 2 -10.23 12.40 -8.11
C GLU A 2 -9.99 10.90 -8.33
N LYS A 3 -9.26 10.25 -7.43
CA LYS A 3 -9.05 8.80 -7.43
C LYS A 3 -9.41 8.27 -6.05
N GLU A 4 -10.21 7.22 -6.06
CA GLU A 4 -10.59 6.49 -4.86
C GLU A 4 -9.94 5.11 -4.89
N PHE A 5 -9.35 4.71 -3.77
CA PHE A 5 -8.75 3.39 -3.59
C PHE A 5 -9.40 2.74 -2.38
N GLU A 6 -9.98 1.57 -2.59
CA GLU A 6 -10.44 0.68 -1.53
C GLU A 6 -9.63 -0.62 -1.61
N PHE A 7 -9.02 -1.01 -0.50
CA PHE A 7 -8.26 -2.25 -0.36
C PHE A 7 -8.21 -2.72 1.09
N ILE A 8 -7.95 -4.02 1.27
CA ILE A 8 -7.62 -4.61 2.57
C ILE A 8 -6.09 -4.72 2.62
N GLY A 9 -5.50 -4.17 3.67
CA GLY A 9 -4.08 -4.27 3.93
C GLY A 9 -3.83 -4.67 5.37
N VAL A 10 -2.78 -5.46 5.60
CA VAL A 10 -2.30 -5.79 6.93
C VAL A 10 -1.43 -4.63 7.41
N PRO A 11 -1.70 -4.01 8.57
CA PRO A 11 -0.81 -3.00 9.14
C PRO A 11 0.60 -3.59 9.33
N SER A 12 1.60 -2.94 8.77
CA SER A 12 2.98 -3.44 8.73
C SER A 12 3.97 -2.28 8.82
N GLY A 13 5.24 -2.62 8.64
CA GLY A 13 6.32 -1.66 8.51
C GLY A 13 7.56 -2.33 7.93
N ASP A 14 8.57 -1.52 7.68
CA ASP A 14 9.87 -2.00 7.17
C ASP A 14 11.05 -1.61 8.04
N HIS A 15 10.79 -1.40 9.33
CA HIS A 15 11.70 -0.82 10.32
C HIS A 15 11.95 0.69 10.18
N GLU A 16 11.52 1.34 9.09
CA GLU A 16 11.75 2.76 8.85
C GLU A 16 10.44 3.55 8.76
N ALA A 17 9.42 2.96 8.12
CA ALA A 17 8.13 3.58 7.87
C ALA A 17 6.98 2.59 8.07
N PHE A 18 5.82 3.17 8.38
CA PHE A 18 4.55 2.45 8.34
C PHE A 18 4.15 2.16 6.90
N CYS A 19 3.68 0.94 6.65
CA CYS A 19 3.12 0.54 5.37
C CYS A 19 1.96 -0.44 5.56
N TRP A 20 1.25 -0.72 4.48
CA TRP A 20 0.29 -1.81 4.42
C TRP A 20 0.85 -2.95 3.58
N ASP A 21 0.79 -4.16 4.10
CA ASP A 21 1.04 -5.35 3.31
C ASP A 21 -0.24 -5.75 2.58
N VAL A 22 -0.18 -5.76 1.25
CA VAL A 22 -1.33 -6.00 0.36
C VAL A 22 -1.04 -7.14 -0.61
N THR A 23 -2.08 -7.67 -1.24
CA THR A 23 -1.91 -8.69 -2.28
C THR A 23 -1.19 -8.12 -3.50
N ARG A 24 -0.59 -9.01 -4.31
CA ARG A 24 0.04 -8.64 -5.59
C ARG A 24 -0.89 -7.85 -6.50
N GLU A 25 -2.16 -8.25 -6.55
CA GLU A 25 -3.19 -7.62 -7.38
C GLU A 25 -3.49 -6.19 -6.94
N VAL A 26 -3.64 -5.96 -5.63
CA VAL A 26 -3.84 -4.62 -5.06
C VAL A 26 -2.62 -3.74 -5.33
N PHE A 27 -1.42 -4.27 -5.12
CA PHE A 27 -0.18 -3.55 -5.41
C PHE A 27 -0.14 -3.08 -6.87
N ILE A 28 -0.37 -3.99 -7.82
CA ILE A 28 -0.37 -3.67 -9.27
C ILE A 28 -1.47 -2.66 -9.60
N LYS A 29 -2.68 -2.82 -9.03
CA LYS A 29 -3.80 -1.89 -9.24
C LYS A 29 -3.45 -0.46 -8.81
N ILE A 30 -2.73 -0.29 -7.70
CA ILE A 30 -2.43 1.03 -7.14
C ILE A 30 -1.18 1.63 -7.77
N LYS A 31 -0.06 0.89 -7.77
CA LYS A 31 1.23 1.36 -8.31
C LYS A 31 1.30 1.36 -9.84
N GLN A 32 0.42 0.61 -10.50
CA GLN A 32 0.41 0.44 -11.96
C GLN A 32 1.73 -0.15 -12.50
N THR A 33 2.44 -0.93 -11.66
CA THR A 33 3.70 -1.62 -11.99
C THR A 33 3.73 -3.00 -11.34
N LEU A 34 4.48 -3.93 -11.93
CA LEU A 34 4.76 -5.23 -11.29
C LEU A 34 5.68 -5.05 -10.08
N PRO A 35 5.43 -5.74 -8.95
CA PRO A 35 6.31 -5.66 -7.80
C PRO A 35 7.67 -6.30 -8.11
N ARG A 36 8.73 -5.69 -7.58
CA ARG A 36 10.08 -6.23 -7.57
C ARG A 36 10.33 -7.02 -6.28
N LYS A 37 11.47 -7.72 -6.21
CA LYS A 37 11.83 -8.53 -5.03
C LYS A 37 11.83 -7.71 -3.73
N TYR A 38 12.30 -6.46 -3.79
CA TYR A 38 12.30 -5.60 -2.63
C TYR A 38 10.92 -5.02 -2.32
N ASP A 39 9.89 -5.17 -3.15
CA ASP A 39 8.54 -4.73 -2.78
C ASP A 39 7.83 -5.77 -1.91
N GLU A 40 8.36 -7.00 -1.82
CA GLU A 40 7.81 -8.05 -0.96
C GLU A 40 7.90 -7.65 0.52
N SER A 41 6.88 -8.00 1.29
CA SER A 41 6.85 -7.77 2.73
C SER A 41 7.93 -8.56 3.44
N TYR A 42 8.56 -7.91 4.43
CA TYR A 42 9.55 -8.54 5.28
C TYR A 42 8.92 -9.54 6.26
N PHE A 43 7.73 -9.22 6.79
CA PHE A 43 7.07 -10.01 7.82
C PHE A 43 6.03 -10.99 7.26
N ASN A 44 5.42 -10.68 6.12
CA ASN A 44 4.30 -11.43 5.56
C ASN A 44 4.62 -11.92 4.13
N LYS A 45 5.26 -13.08 4.01
CA LYS A 45 5.67 -13.66 2.70
C LYS A 45 4.52 -13.70 1.70
N GLY A 46 4.79 -13.34 0.45
CA GLY A 46 3.80 -13.29 -0.63
C GLY A 46 2.88 -12.07 -0.61
N LEU A 47 2.97 -11.20 0.40
CA LEU A 47 2.37 -9.86 0.39
C LEU A 47 3.41 -8.81 -0.03
N TYR A 48 2.92 -7.63 -0.40
CA TYR A 48 3.72 -6.55 -0.95
C TYR A 48 3.45 -5.24 -0.22
N ARG A 49 4.51 -4.45 -0.03
CA ARG A 49 4.47 -3.22 0.75
C ARG A 49 3.89 -2.08 -0.08
N LEU A 50 2.82 -1.50 0.44
CA LEU A 50 2.19 -0.30 -0.07
C LEU A 50 2.32 0.81 0.97
N TYR A 51 2.98 1.89 0.61
CA TYR A 51 3.20 3.03 1.48
C TYR A 51 2.16 4.12 1.21
N PRO A 52 1.87 5.01 2.19
CA PRO A 52 0.97 6.14 1.98
C PRO A 52 1.33 6.98 0.75
N GLU A 53 2.61 7.24 0.50
CA GLU A 53 3.09 8.00 -0.66
C GLU A 53 2.72 7.39 -2.01
N ASP A 54 2.52 6.07 -2.07
CA ASP A 54 2.11 5.38 -3.30
C ASP A 54 0.68 5.75 -3.71
N LEU A 55 -0.14 6.24 -2.76
CA LEU A 55 -1.48 6.75 -3.00
C LEU A 55 -1.47 8.20 -3.50
N TYR A 56 -0.37 8.94 -3.29
CA TYR A 56 -0.28 10.38 -3.52
C TYR A 56 0.60 10.69 -4.73
N LYS A 57 -0.01 11.09 -5.86
CA LYS A 57 0.75 11.65 -7.00
C LYS A 57 1.13 13.11 -6.73
N GLY A 58 2.17 13.34 -5.93
CA GLY A 58 2.79 14.65 -5.72
C GLY A 58 2.43 15.36 -4.40
N LYS A 59 2.80 16.65 -4.31
CA LYS A 59 2.61 17.49 -3.11
C LYS A 59 1.18 18.03 -3.03
N GLY A 60 0.23 17.17 -2.68
CA GLY A 60 -1.19 17.54 -2.49
C GLY A 60 -1.68 17.22 -1.07
N LYS A 61 -2.85 17.74 -0.72
CA LYS A 61 -3.60 17.27 0.45
C LYS A 61 -4.40 16.03 0.06
N CYS A 62 -4.49 15.09 0.96
CA CYS A 62 -5.34 13.91 0.83
C CYS A 62 -6.28 13.81 2.02
N LYS A 63 -7.39 13.11 1.83
CA LYS A 63 -8.25 12.64 2.91
C LYS A 63 -8.32 11.13 2.77
N THR A 64 -7.94 10.41 3.83
CA THR A 64 -7.98 8.96 3.87
C THR A 64 -8.97 8.52 4.93
N THR A 65 -9.82 7.55 4.59
CA THR A 65 -10.72 6.88 5.53
C THR A 65 -10.19 5.46 5.75
N ILE A 66 -9.93 5.09 7.00
CA ILE A 66 -9.47 3.74 7.36
C ILE A 66 -10.56 3.10 8.21
N LYS A 67 -11.02 1.92 7.80
CA LYS A 67 -11.94 1.08 8.57
C LYS A 67 -11.17 -0.10 9.16
N ILE A 68 -11.15 -0.19 10.50
CA ILE A 68 -10.51 -1.32 11.19
C ILE A 68 -11.49 -2.50 11.19
N ILE A 69 -11.06 -3.62 10.63
CA ILE A 69 -11.77 -4.89 10.61
C ILE A 69 -11.09 -5.79 11.65
N LYS A 70 -11.87 -6.37 12.57
CA LYS A 70 -11.40 -7.32 13.59
C LYS A 70 -11.76 -8.74 13.18
#